data_AF-G2QE77-F1
#
_entry.id   AF-G2QE77-F1
#
_cell.length_a   1.000
_cell.length_b   1.000
_cell.length_c   1.000
_cell.angle_alpha   90.00
_cell.angle_beta   90.00
_cell.angle_gamma   90.00
#
_symmetry.space_group_name_H-M   'P 1'
#
loop_
_entity.id
_entity.type
_entity.pdbx_description
1 polymer ?
#
loop_
_entity_poly.entity_id
_entity_poly.type
_entity_poly.pdbx_seq_one_letter_code
_entity_poly.pdbx_strand_id
1 'polypeptide(L)'
;MSKPGFSFGLKKAGPAKPAPAPRKPAPFGGGDDDGSGDESGPKNAAQVSELDVFNTSSEPSAPSDTPDRRKKPTSKPLKPPQPPVTAPEANQFTDLSSALTSRKYAAEAAEADPSIYDYDAAYDSFKAAKAAAKKAAENGGEAGGGPEKKPRYFQALLSAADQRERDRQIAEERRLQRERAAEGDAFADKEKFVTEAYRRQQEENRRLREEEERREEEERKRNAGRGLADFYKGMLERGEREHAALVRAAQEGVRPPAARDGSGEGGQEEEEEEEKSAADRAREINAKGGNVLINDEGEVVDKRQLLKGGLNVAAKKKAEVQREKERQAQAAAASARAGAGAQPRGGVYAAGGKRAMRERQSKMLEAQLEESLKRSRQEAEEEAAKVQLASKSRKTEAEISSARERYLARKRAAEEAKKNGEVP
;
A
#
# COMPACT_ATOMS: atom_id res chain seq x y z
N MET A 1 -52.63 -43.30 31.52
CA MET A 1 -53.79 -42.39 31.66
C MET A 1 -53.42 -41.25 32.58
N SER A 2 -53.71 -40.03 32.15
CA SER A 2 -53.34 -38.75 32.76
C SER A 2 -53.83 -38.58 34.20
N LYS A 3 -53.02 -37.90 35.03
CA LYS A 3 -53.41 -36.70 35.79
C LYS A 3 -52.22 -36.19 36.64
N PRO A 4 -51.81 -34.91 36.51
CA PRO A 4 -50.90 -34.28 37.46
C PRO A 4 -51.71 -33.70 38.63
N GLY A 5 -51.22 -33.93 39.85
CA GLY A 5 -51.74 -33.35 41.09
C GLY A 5 -50.88 -32.17 41.55
N PHE A 6 -51.53 -31.03 41.76
CA PHE A 6 -51.00 -29.86 42.44
C PHE A 6 -50.80 -30.12 43.93
N SER A 7 -49.70 -29.61 44.53
CA SER A 7 -49.76 -28.66 45.68
C SER A 7 -48.39 -28.39 46.34
N PHE A 8 -48.15 -27.07 46.49
CA PHE A 8 -47.54 -26.33 47.62
C PHE A 8 -46.31 -26.84 48.40
N GLY A 9 -45.27 -25.99 48.43
CA GLY A 9 -44.09 -26.20 49.29
C GLY A 9 -43.15 -24.99 49.41
N LEU A 10 -43.64 -23.93 50.04
CA LEU A 10 -42.96 -22.94 50.89
C LEU A 10 -41.42 -22.72 50.80
N LYS A 11 -41.07 -21.50 50.35
CA LYS A 11 -39.96 -20.58 50.70
C LYS A 11 -38.80 -21.09 51.59
N LYS A 12 -37.57 -20.85 51.12
CA LYS A 12 -36.47 -20.40 52.00
C LYS A 12 -35.49 -19.49 51.25
N ALA A 13 -35.56 -18.19 51.58
CA ALA A 13 -34.57 -17.20 51.22
C ALA A 13 -33.30 -17.40 52.05
N GLY A 14 -32.13 -17.38 51.41
CA GLY A 14 -30.81 -17.40 52.02
C GLY A 14 -30.03 -16.12 51.68
N PRO A 15 -29.10 -15.69 52.54
CA PRO A 15 -28.76 -14.28 52.77
C PRO A 15 -27.91 -13.65 51.67
N ALA A 16 -28.34 -12.46 51.23
CA ALA A 16 -27.57 -11.56 50.37
C ALA A 16 -26.31 -11.07 51.10
N LYS A 17 -25.15 -11.21 50.44
CA LYS A 17 -23.91 -10.56 50.87
C LYS A 17 -23.97 -9.07 50.51
N PRO A 18 -23.45 -8.16 51.35
CA PRO A 18 -23.58 -6.73 51.14
C PRO A 18 -22.73 -6.25 49.96
N ALA A 19 -23.32 -5.39 49.12
CA ALA A 19 -22.63 -4.66 48.07
C ALA A 19 -21.68 -3.62 48.67
N PRO A 20 -20.53 -3.31 48.03
CA PRO A 20 -19.61 -2.28 48.49
C PRO A 20 -20.25 -0.87 48.39
N ALA A 21 -19.97 -0.02 49.38
CA ALA A 21 -20.53 1.31 49.52
C ALA A 21 -20.27 2.24 48.30
N PRO A 22 -21.25 3.05 47.86
CA PRO A 22 -21.05 4.03 46.81
C PRO A 22 -20.21 5.22 47.32
N ARG A 23 -19.22 5.64 46.53
CA ARG A 23 -18.40 6.83 46.78
C ARG A 23 -19.26 8.08 46.57
N LYS A 24 -19.10 9.09 47.43
CA LYS A 24 -19.82 10.38 47.37
C LYS A 24 -19.57 11.10 46.02
N PRO A 25 -20.57 11.77 45.43
CA PRO A 25 -20.37 12.64 44.28
C PRO A 25 -19.76 13.99 44.67
N ALA A 26 -18.94 14.55 43.79
CA ALA A 26 -18.52 15.95 43.83
C ALA A 26 -19.72 16.88 43.53
N PRO A 27 -19.77 18.12 44.06
CA PRO A 27 -20.95 18.97 44.03
C PRO A 27 -21.04 19.80 42.74
N PHE A 28 -21.36 19.15 41.62
CA PHE A 28 -21.98 19.82 40.48
C PHE A 28 -22.77 18.77 39.68
N GLY A 29 -24.07 18.68 39.95
CA GLY A 29 -25.03 17.84 39.21
C GLY A 29 -25.34 18.40 37.82
N GLY A 30 -26.15 17.79 36.96
CA GLY A 30 -26.84 16.48 36.90
C GLY A 30 -26.84 16.07 35.41
N GLY A 31 -27.14 14.86 34.97
CA GLY A 31 -28.14 13.92 35.46
C GLY A 31 -29.42 14.06 34.62
N ASP A 32 -29.45 13.45 33.44
CA ASP A 32 -30.63 12.74 32.93
C ASP A 32 -30.25 11.68 31.87
N ASP A 33 -30.83 10.49 32.11
CA ASP A 33 -30.92 9.22 31.38
C ASP A 33 -31.58 9.45 29.98
N ASP A 34 -31.43 8.65 28.92
CA ASP A 34 -31.60 7.21 28.72
C ASP A 34 -31.22 6.90 27.25
N GLY A 35 -30.70 5.72 26.94
CA GLY A 35 -30.37 5.34 25.54
C GLY A 35 -29.36 4.20 25.39
N SER A 36 -29.79 2.98 25.67
CA SER A 36 -29.05 1.74 25.41
C SER A 36 -28.60 1.60 23.94
N GLY A 37 -27.33 1.24 23.73
CA GLY A 37 -26.81 0.82 22.43
C GLY A 37 -25.41 0.19 22.55
N ASP A 38 -25.39 -1.12 22.73
CA ASP A 38 -24.22 -1.99 22.56
C ASP A 38 -23.72 -1.90 21.10
N GLU A 39 -22.42 -1.65 20.88
CA GLU A 39 -21.65 -2.27 19.78
C GLU A 39 -20.13 -2.14 20.03
N SER A 40 -19.47 -3.29 19.94
CA SER A 40 -18.03 -3.51 20.12
C SER A 40 -17.21 -3.13 18.87
N GLY A 41 -16.26 -2.19 19.00
CA GLY A 41 -15.27 -1.86 17.96
C GLY A 41 -13.90 -2.55 18.17
N PRO A 42 -13.25 -3.08 17.12
CA PRO A 42 -11.99 -3.82 17.26
C PRO A 42 -10.75 -2.90 17.34
N LYS A 43 -9.86 -3.19 18.29
CA LYS A 43 -8.54 -2.57 18.44
C LYS A 43 -7.52 -3.30 17.56
N ASN A 44 -7.04 -2.66 16.50
CA ASN A 44 -5.82 -3.06 15.80
C ASN A 44 -4.79 -1.92 15.87
N ALA A 45 -3.87 -2.02 16.83
CA ALA A 45 -2.67 -1.19 16.88
C ALA A 45 -1.54 -1.95 16.15
N ALA A 46 -1.22 -1.53 14.93
CA ALA A 46 -0.04 -1.99 14.21
C ALA A 46 1.14 -1.06 14.55
N GLN A 47 2.22 -1.66 15.06
CA GLN A 47 3.50 -1.00 15.33
C GLN A 47 4.20 -0.71 14.00
N VAL A 48 4.58 0.55 13.79
CA VAL A 48 5.40 1.01 12.67
C VAL A 48 6.87 0.82 13.08
N SER A 49 7.61 -0.01 12.35
CA SER A 49 9.07 -0.12 12.48
C SER A 49 9.73 0.87 11.54
N GLU A 50 10.40 1.87 12.10
CA GLU A 50 11.21 2.87 11.40
C GLU A 50 12.43 2.19 10.73
N LEU A 51 12.67 2.57 9.48
CA LEU A 51 13.87 2.27 8.71
C LEU A 51 14.94 3.32 9.04
N ASP A 52 16.08 2.87 9.55
CA ASP A 52 17.32 3.67 9.57
C ASP A 52 18.09 3.50 8.26
N VAL A 53 18.33 4.65 7.64
CA VAL A 53 18.96 4.88 6.35
C VAL A 53 20.24 5.68 6.64
N PHE A 54 21.35 5.34 5.95
CA PHE A 54 22.59 6.12 5.86
C PHE A 54 23.47 6.25 7.13
N ASN A 55 24.62 5.56 7.11
CA ASN A 55 25.83 6.09 7.72
C ASN A 55 27.01 5.92 6.74
N THR A 56 27.45 7.04 6.17
CA THR A 56 28.60 7.17 5.26
C THR A 56 29.60 8.11 5.90
N SER A 57 30.80 7.62 6.25
CA SER A 57 31.97 8.47 6.53
C SER A 57 33.24 7.62 6.71
N SER A 58 34.10 7.66 5.68
CA SER A 58 35.57 7.70 5.63
C SER A 58 36.49 6.92 6.61
N GLU A 59 37.41 6.16 5.99
CA GLU A 59 38.67 5.49 6.42
C GLU A 59 39.70 6.39 7.17
N PRO A 60 40.93 5.94 7.63
CA PRO A 60 41.68 4.69 7.36
C PRO A 60 42.48 4.04 8.53
N SER A 61 43.18 2.94 8.20
CA SER A 61 44.39 2.32 8.81
C SER A 61 44.25 0.94 9.51
N ALA A 62 45.09 0.00 9.06
CA ALA A 62 45.44 -1.28 9.71
C ALA A 62 46.82 -1.13 10.41
N PRO A 63 47.51 -2.15 10.97
CA PRO A 63 47.15 -3.55 11.32
C PRO A 63 47.64 -3.97 12.75
N SER A 64 47.16 -5.09 13.34
CA SER A 64 47.99 -6.05 14.12
C SER A 64 47.18 -7.11 14.90
N ASP A 65 47.52 -8.37 14.62
CA ASP A 65 47.86 -9.48 15.53
C ASP A 65 46.90 -10.17 16.53
N THR A 66 46.49 -11.39 16.10
CA THR A 66 46.56 -12.69 16.82
C THR A 66 45.49 -13.01 17.91
N PRO A 67 45.40 -14.28 18.41
CA PRO A 67 44.65 -15.34 17.76
C PRO A 67 43.70 -16.07 18.74
N ASP A 68 42.50 -16.51 18.34
CA ASP A 68 41.97 -17.71 18.99
C ASP A 68 40.99 -18.52 18.14
N ARG A 69 41.21 -19.81 18.22
CA ARG A 69 40.83 -20.85 17.27
C ARG A 69 39.74 -21.68 17.93
N ARG A 70 38.46 -21.38 17.63
CA ARG A 70 37.36 -22.33 17.90
C ARG A 70 36.70 -22.76 16.59
N LYS A 71 36.95 -24.04 16.28
CA LYS A 71 36.49 -24.80 15.12
C LYS A 71 34.96 -24.70 14.97
N LYS A 72 34.49 -24.18 13.84
CA LYS A 72 33.16 -24.47 13.30
C LYS A 72 33.27 -25.66 12.34
N PRO A 73 32.29 -26.58 12.30
CA PRO A 73 32.28 -27.67 11.34
C PRO A 73 32.11 -27.09 9.94
N THR A 74 33.05 -27.39 9.05
CA THR A 74 32.98 -27.05 7.64
C THR A 74 31.82 -27.83 7.00
N SER A 75 30.73 -27.13 6.69
CA SER A 75 29.78 -27.58 5.68
C SER A 75 30.56 -27.68 4.36
N LYS A 76 30.63 -28.89 3.81
CA LYS A 76 31.16 -29.13 2.47
C LYS A 76 30.39 -28.24 1.47
N PRO A 77 31.05 -27.59 0.49
CA PRO A 77 30.31 -26.93 -0.57
C PRO A 77 29.53 -28.01 -1.33
N LEU A 78 28.22 -27.82 -1.47
CA LEU A 78 27.41 -28.67 -2.34
C LEU A 78 27.95 -28.51 -3.76
N LYS A 79 28.57 -29.58 -4.26
CA LYS A 79 28.90 -29.75 -5.67
C LYS A 79 27.59 -29.63 -6.46
N PRO A 80 27.55 -28.90 -7.60
CA PRO A 80 26.39 -28.96 -8.48
C PRO A 80 26.11 -30.44 -8.83
N PRO A 81 24.83 -30.85 -8.94
CA PRO A 81 24.50 -32.25 -9.18
C PRO A 81 25.20 -32.70 -10.47
N GLN A 82 26.11 -33.65 -10.33
CA GLN A 82 26.67 -34.33 -11.50
C GLN A 82 25.52 -35.12 -12.14
N PRO A 83 25.37 -35.09 -13.48
CA PRO A 83 24.39 -35.92 -14.15
C PRO A 83 24.68 -37.40 -13.83
N PRO A 84 23.64 -38.26 -13.72
CA PRO A 84 23.84 -39.66 -13.36
C PRO A 84 24.74 -40.34 -14.40
N VAL A 85 25.97 -40.65 -13.99
CA VAL A 85 26.88 -41.55 -14.69
C VAL A 85 26.42 -42.98 -14.48
N THR A 86 25.40 -43.37 -15.26
CA THR A 86 25.19 -44.68 -15.87
C THR A 86 23.88 -44.57 -16.64
N ALA A 87 23.93 -43.95 -17.82
CA ALA A 87 22.91 -44.26 -18.81
C ALA A 87 23.14 -45.74 -19.18
N PRO A 88 22.11 -46.60 -19.21
CA PRO A 88 22.21 -47.75 -20.10
C PRO A 88 22.52 -47.19 -21.49
N GLU A 89 23.36 -47.86 -22.28
CA GLU A 89 23.50 -47.55 -23.70
C GLU A 89 22.14 -47.78 -24.39
N ALA A 90 21.24 -46.83 -24.21
CA ALA A 90 19.91 -46.81 -24.73
C ALA A 90 20.07 -46.39 -26.18
N ASN A 91 20.24 -47.39 -27.03
CA ASN A 91 19.99 -47.39 -28.46
C ASN A 91 20.16 -46.02 -29.12
N GLN A 92 21.38 -45.70 -29.54
CA GLN A 92 21.72 -44.51 -30.34
C GLN A 92 20.88 -44.38 -31.64
N PHE A 93 20.07 -45.39 -31.96
CA PHE A 93 19.22 -45.51 -33.14
C PHE A 93 17.71 -45.38 -32.88
N THR A 94 17.23 -45.32 -31.64
CA THR A 94 15.77 -45.36 -31.39
C THR A 94 15.05 -44.02 -31.51
N ASP A 95 15.78 -42.91 -31.57
CA ASP A 95 15.19 -41.58 -31.65
C ASP A 95 15.68 -40.76 -32.85
N LEU A 96 16.21 -41.44 -33.88
CA LEU A 96 16.67 -40.79 -35.12
C LEU A 96 15.51 -40.19 -35.91
N SER A 97 14.32 -40.81 -35.85
CA SER A 97 13.13 -40.27 -36.51
C SER A 97 12.68 -38.96 -35.87
N SER A 98 12.71 -38.82 -34.54
CA SER A 98 12.36 -37.56 -33.87
C SER A 98 13.46 -36.50 -34.05
N ALA A 99 14.73 -36.90 -34.11
CA ALA A 99 15.83 -36.00 -34.44
C ALA A 99 15.72 -35.46 -35.87
N LEU A 100 15.28 -36.29 -36.83
CA LEU A 100 15.03 -35.85 -38.20
C LEU A 100 13.81 -34.95 -38.31
N THR A 101 12.71 -35.25 -37.60
CA THR A 101 11.53 -34.37 -37.61
C THR A 101 11.82 -33.04 -36.92
N SER A 102 12.48 -33.05 -35.76
CA SER A 102 12.88 -31.81 -35.08
C SER A 102 13.84 -30.97 -35.92
N ARG A 103 14.79 -31.58 -36.65
CA ARG A 103 15.66 -30.85 -37.58
C ARG A 103 14.87 -30.25 -38.75
N LYS A 104 13.90 -30.97 -39.30
CA LYS A 104 13.01 -30.44 -40.35
C LYS A 104 12.23 -29.24 -39.84
N TYR A 105 11.58 -29.36 -38.69
CA TYR A 105 10.83 -28.25 -38.08
C TYR A 105 11.72 -27.07 -37.71
N ALA A 106 12.95 -27.31 -37.24
CA ALA A 106 13.92 -26.24 -36.97
C ALA A 106 14.35 -25.51 -38.25
N ALA A 107 14.57 -26.23 -39.35
CA ALA A 107 14.91 -25.64 -40.64
C ALA A 107 13.72 -24.85 -41.21
N GLU A 108 12.52 -25.43 -41.21
CA GLU A 108 11.28 -24.75 -41.64
C GLU A 108 11.03 -23.48 -40.83
N ALA A 109 11.28 -23.51 -39.52
CA ALA A 109 11.08 -22.35 -38.65
C ALA A 109 12.15 -21.26 -38.87
N ALA A 110 13.41 -21.65 -39.16
CA ALA A 110 14.48 -20.71 -39.50
C ALA A 110 14.29 -20.07 -40.89
N GLU A 111 13.69 -20.81 -41.84
CA GLU A 111 13.32 -20.29 -43.16
C GLU A 111 12.12 -19.34 -43.07
N ALA A 112 11.14 -19.64 -42.22
CA ALA A 112 9.98 -18.78 -42.01
C ALA A 112 10.32 -17.48 -41.28
N ASP A 113 11.21 -17.53 -40.29
CA ASP A 113 11.68 -16.35 -39.56
C ASP A 113 13.18 -16.47 -39.21
N PRO A 114 14.06 -15.68 -39.86
CA PRO A 114 15.49 -15.69 -39.55
C PRO A 114 15.80 -15.16 -38.15
N SER A 115 14.88 -14.44 -37.50
CA SER A 115 15.03 -13.90 -36.14
C SER A 115 14.61 -14.87 -35.03
N ILE A 116 14.15 -16.08 -35.37
CA ILE A 116 13.60 -17.04 -34.40
C ILE A 116 14.60 -17.47 -33.30
N TYR A 117 15.89 -17.40 -33.60
CA TYR A 117 16.98 -17.74 -32.66
C TYR A 117 17.70 -16.50 -32.09
N ASP A 118 17.24 -15.29 -32.41
CA ASP A 118 17.87 -14.02 -32.02
C ASP A 118 17.41 -13.57 -30.62
N TYR A 119 17.65 -14.43 -29.63
CA TYR A 119 17.23 -14.19 -28.23
C TYR A 119 17.87 -12.95 -27.61
N ASP A 120 19.11 -12.63 -27.98
CA ASP A 120 19.83 -11.47 -27.46
C ASP A 120 19.17 -10.17 -27.92
N ALA A 121 18.73 -10.08 -29.18
CA ALA A 121 18.01 -8.91 -29.70
C ALA A 121 16.68 -8.68 -28.97
N ALA A 122 15.92 -9.74 -28.70
CA ALA A 122 14.69 -9.65 -27.91
C ALA A 122 14.99 -9.19 -26.46
N TYR A 123 16.02 -9.76 -25.83
CA TYR A 123 16.43 -9.38 -24.48
C TYR A 123 16.85 -7.91 -24.37
N ASP A 124 17.67 -7.46 -25.31
CA ASP A 124 18.16 -6.08 -25.37
C ASP A 124 17.00 -5.09 -25.60
N SER A 125 15.99 -5.47 -26.40
CA SER A 125 14.79 -4.64 -26.61
C SER A 125 14.01 -4.42 -25.31
N PHE A 126 13.80 -5.46 -24.49
CA PHE A 126 13.12 -5.33 -23.19
C PHE A 126 13.95 -4.52 -22.21
N LYS A 127 15.28 -4.66 -22.23
CA LYS A 127 16.19 -3.91 -21.36
C LYS A 127 16.26 -2.45 -21.74
N ALA A 128 16.33 -2.14 -23.03
CA ALA A 128 16.27 -0.79 -23.55
C ALA A 128 14.94 -0.12 -23.21
N ALA A 129 13.80 -0.80 -23.44
CA ALA A 129 12.48 -0.31 -23.08
C ALA A 129 12.35 -0.07 -21.55
N LYS A 130 12.86 -0.98 -20.72
CA LYS A 130 12.86 -0.83 -19.26
C LYS A 130 13.75 0.33 -18.80
N ALA A 131 14.92 0.50 -19.42
CA ALA A 131 15.81 1.63 -19.12
C ALA A 131 15.18 2.97 -19.55
N ALA A 132 14.51 3.00 -20.70
CA ALA A 132 13.76 4.17 -21.16
C ALA A 132 12.59 4.50 -20.25
N ALA A 133 11.80 3.50 -19.83
CA ALA A 133 10.70 3.67 -18.87
C ALA A 133 11.21 4.15 -17.50
N LYS A 134 12.35 3.61 -17.03
CA LYS A 134 12.98 4.07 -15.78
C LYS A 134 13.45 5.52 -15.90
N LYS A 135 14.12 5.88 -17.00
CA LYS A 135 14.51 7.27 -17.28
C LYS A 135 13.30 8.18 -17.40
N ALA A 136 12.21 7.73 -18.03
CA ALA A 136 10.96 8.47 -18.11
C ALA A 136 10.22 8.55 -16.78
N ALA A 137 10.39 7.60 -15.86
CA ALA A 137 9.85 7.69 -14.50
C ALA A 137 10.71 8.58 -13.59
N GLU A 138 12.03 8.58 -13.77
CA GLU A 138 12.96 9.50 -13.10
C GLU A 138 12.77 10.92 -13.62
N ASN A 139 12.61 11.08 -14.93
CA ASN A 139 12.35 12.37 -15.57
C ASN A 139 10.88 12.76 -15.53
N GLY A 140 9.94 11.84 -15.34
CA GLY A 140 8.48 12.01 -15.49
C GLY A 140 7.65 11.83 -14.22
N GLY A 141 8.26 11.29 -13.15
CA GLY A 141 7.93 11.71 -11.78
C GLY A 141 8.30 13.18 -11.51
N GLU A 142 8.88 13.85 -12.52
CA GLU A 142 9.43 15.19 -12.49
C GLU A 142 9.38 15.88 -13.87
N ALA A 143 8.50 15.45 -14.80
CA ALA A 143 8.41 16.05 -16.16
C ALA A 143 7.50 17.29 -16.16
N GLY A 144 7.50 18.02 -15.05
CA GLY A 144 7.33 19.46 -15.09
C GLY A 144 8.73 20.05 -15.18
N GLY A 145 9.27 20.19 -16.40
CA GLY A 145 10.49 20.94 -16.68
C GLY A 145 10.30 22.45 -16.48
N GLY A 146 9.78 22.83 -15.32
CA GLY A 146 9.66 24.19 -14.80
C GLY A 146 10.28 24.25 -13.40
N PRO A 147 10.67 25.45 -12.94
CA PRO A 147 11.45 25.60 -11.72
C PRO A 147 10.71 25.03 -10.51
N GLU A 148 11.45 24.31 -9.66
CA GLU A 148 11.05 23.74 -8.35
C GLU A 148 10.47 22.32 -8.38
N LYS A 149 11.40 21.35 -8.32
CA LYS A 149 11.17 19.96 -7.96
C LYS A 149 10.55 19.87 -6.56
N LYS A 150 9.22 19.90 -6.48
CA LYS A 150 8.50 19.74 -5.21
C LYS A 150 8.68 18.30 -4.71
N PRO A 151 9.00 18.08 -3.42
CA PRO A 151 9.15 16.73 -2.89
C PRO A 151 7.83 15.97 -2.99
N ARG A 152 7.91 14.62 -3.05
CA ARG A 152 6.76 13.73 -3.28
C ARG A 152 5.55 13.98 -2.39
N TYR A 153 5.78 14.49 -1.18
CA TYR A 153 4.75 14.73 -0.16
C TYR A 153 4.35 16.20 0.00
N PHE A 154 4.94 17.13 -0.75
CA PHE A 154 4.68 18.57 -0.58
C PHE A 154 3.19 18.91 -0.76
N GLN A 155 2.58 18.35 -1.79
CA GLN A 155 1.15 18.56 -2.06
C GLN A 155 0.28 17.99 -0.93
N ALA A 156 0.64 16.82 -0.39
CA ALA A 156 -0.07 16.22 0.74
C ALA A 156 0.07 17.08 2.02
N LEU A 157 1.24 17.71 2.21
CA LEU A 157 1.46 18.62 3.33
C LEU A 157 0.62 19.90 3.20
N LEU A 158 0.54 20.48 1.99
CA LEU A 158 -0.32 21.63 1.70
C LEU A 158 -1.79 21.28 1.91
N SER A 159 -2.28 20.17 1.33
CA SER A 159 -3.66 19.77 1.50
C SER A 159 -4.01 19.48 2.96
N ALA A 160 -3.08 18.92 3.75
CA ALA A 160 -3.27 18.71 5.18
C ALA A 160 -3.27 20.01 5.99
N ALA A 161 -2.48 21.01 5.57
CA ALA A 161 -2.53 22.34 6.17
C ALA A 161 -3.89 23.00 5.90
N ASP A 162 -4.34 22.97 4.64
CA ASP A 162 -5.65 23.52 4.22
C ASP A 162 -6.81 22.84 4.97
N GLN A 163 -6.76 21.51 5.13
CA GLN A 163 -7.74 20.76 5.93
C GLN A 163 -7.79 21.25 7.39
N ARG A 164 -6.64 21.45 8.03
CA ARG A 164 -6.59 21.93 9.42
C ARG A 164 -7.09 23.37 9.54
N GLU A 165 -6.80 24.23 8.57
CA GLU A 165 -7.30 25.59 8.57
C GLU A 165 -8.83 25.61 8.47
N ARG A 166 -9.40 24.76 7.60
CA ARG A 166 -10.84 24.56 7.51
C ARG A 166 -11.41 24.03 8.83
N ASP A 167 -10.83 22.99 9.41
CA ASP A 167 -11.27 22.45 10.70
C ASP A 167 -11.24 23.49 11.84
N ARG A 168 -10.21 24.35 11.87
CA ARG A 168 -10.12 25.46 12.82
C ARG A 168 -11.26 26.45 12.64
N GLN A 169 -11.55 26.86 11.40
CA GLN A 169 -12.67 27.76 11.11
C GLN A 169 -14.01 27.14 11.53
N ILE A 170 -14.22 25.85 11.25
CA ILE A 170 -15.43 25.12 11.67
C ILE A 170 -15.56 25.09 13.20
N ALA A 171 -14.45 24.87 13.91
CA ALA A 171 -14.43 24.85 15.36
C ALA A 171 -14.74 26.22 15.97
N GLU A 172 -14.19 27.29 15.41
CA GLU A 172 -14.47 28.68 15.82
C GLU A 172 -15.93 29.05 15.57
N GLU A 173 -16.49 28.70 14.41
CA GLU A 173 -17.91 28.92 14.11
C GLU A 173 -18.81 28.19 15.11
N ARG A 174 -18.51 26.91 15.39
CA ARG A 174 -19.28 26.11 16.34
C ARG A 174 -19.16 26.66 17.76
N ARG A 175 -18.00 27.18 18.13
CA ARG A 175 -17.78 27.87 19.40
C ARG A 175 -18.61 29.14 19.48
N LEU A 176 -18.60 30.00 18.46
CA LEU A 176 -19.39 31.22 18.42
C LEU A 176 -20.89 30.93 18.46
N GLN A 177 -21.34 29.88 17.78
CA GLN A 177 -22.74 29.42 17.85
C GLN A 177 -23.11 28.97 19.26
N ARG A 178 -22.21 28.27 19.96
CA ARG A 178 -22.42 27.84 21.35
C ARG A 178 -22.46 29.02 22.31
N GLU A 179 -21.56 29.98 22.16
CA GLU A 179 -21.54 31.23 22.95
C GLU A 179 -22.85 32.02 22.71
N ARG A 180 -23.29 32.16 21.47
CA ARG A 180 -24.57 32.82 21.13
C ARG A 180 -25.80 32.07 21.65
N ALA A 181 -25.77 30.74 21.69
CA ALA A 181 -26.85 29.96 22.27
C ALA A 181 -26.91 30.12 23.79
N ALA A 182 -25.75 30.17 24.46
CA ALA A 182 -25.66 30.42 25.90
C ALA A 182 -26.09 31.85 26.28
N GLU A 183 -25.78 32.84 25.45
CA GLU A 183 -26.26 34.23 25.60
C GLU A 183 -27.69 34.45 25.07
N GLY A 184 -28.27 33.43 24.43
CA GLY A 184 -29.50 33.51 23.65
C GLY A 184 -30.71 33.99 24.45
N ASP A 185 -30.78 33.66 25.74
CA ASP A 185 -31.86 34.11 26.63
C ASP A 185 -31.72 35.59 27.03
N ALA A 186 -30.50 36.13 27.06
CA ALA A 186 -30.24 37.53 27.43
C ALA A 186 -30.44 38.52 26.27
N PHE A 187 -30.48 38.01 25.02
CA PHE A 187 -30.55 38.83 23.80
C PHE A 187 -31.65 38.37 22.83
N ALA A 188 -32.62 37.59 23.30
CA ALA A 188 -33.74 37.10 22.48
C ALA A 188 -34.58 38.24 21.86
N ASP A 189 -34.74 39.35 22.59
CA ASP A 189 -35.52 40.52 22.16
C ASP A 189 -34.75 41.44 21.21
N LYS A 190 -33.47 41.17 20.93
CA LYS A 190 -32.64 42.00 20.05
C LYS A 190 -32.47 41.36 18.66
N GLU A 191 -32.51 42.21 17.64
CA GLU A 191 -32.36 41.78 16.25
C GLU A 191 -30.96 41.19 15.99
N LYS A 192 -30.91 40.07 15.26
CA LYS A 192 -29.67 39.37 14.89
C LYS A 192 -29.18 39.90 13.54
N PHE A 193 -28.15 40.74 13.56
CA PHE A 193 -27.52 41.22 12.32
C PHE A 193 -26.39 40.28 11.90
N VAL A 194 -26.57 39.64 10.74
CA VAL A 194 -25.52 38.86 10.07
C VAL A 194 -24.91 39.73 8.97
N THR A 195 -23.59 39.92 9.02
CA THR A 195 -22.88 40.63 7.95
C THR A 195 -22.89 39.81 6.67
N GLU A 196 -22.94 40.47 5.51
CA GLU A 196 -22.90 39.78 4.21
C GLU A 196 -21.66 38.88 4.06
N ALA A 197 -20.53 39.31 4.62
CA ALA A 197 -19.29 38.53 4.64
C ALA A 197 -19.44 37.21 5.40
N TYR A 198 -20.07 37.22 6.58
CA TYR A 198 -20.30 36.01 7.36
C TYR A 198 -21.29 35.08 6.69
N ARG A 199 -22.32 35.63 6.02
CA ARG A 199 -23.25 34.82 5.21
C ARG A 199 -22.53 34.12 4.06
N ARG A 200 -21.66 34.83 3.33
CA ARG A 200 -20.84 34.24 2.25
C ARG A 200 -19.89 33.18 2.78
N GLN A 201 -19.23 33.42 3.91
CA GLN A 201 -18.34 32.44 4.56
C GLN A 201 -19.09 31.17 4.97
N GLN A 202 -20.30 31.30 5.54
CA GLN A 202 -21.12 30.13 5.88
C GLN A 202 -21.56 29.35 4.63
N GLU A 203 -21.93 30.03 3.55
CA GLU A 203 -22.32 29.39 2.29
C GLU A 203 -21.14 28.67 1.63
N GLU A 204 -19.94 29.26 1.64
CA GLU A 204 -18.71 28.65 1.15
C GLU A 204 -18.34 27.41 1.97
N ASN A 205 -18.32 27.54 3.30
CA ASN A 205 -18.03 26.41 4.20
C ASN A 205 -19.06 25.29 4.06
N ARG A 206 -20.34 25.62 3.84
CA ARG A 206 -21.38 24.61 3.59
C ARG A 206 -21.16 23.89 2.26
N ARG A 207 -20.85 24.62 1.18
CA ARG A 207 -20.57 24.02 -0.14
C ARG A 207 -19.36 23.10 -0.09
N LEU A 208 -18.28 23.51 0.58
CA LEU A 208 -17.08 22.70 0.72
C LEU A 208 -17.35 21.43 1.52
N ARG A 209 -18.15 21.50 2.60
CA ARG A 209 -18.55 20.31 3.37
C ARG A 209 -19.38 19.33 2.54
N GLU A 210 -20.37 19.82 1.79
CA GLU A 210 -21.21 18.97 0.92
C GLU A 210 -20.38 18.31 -0.20
N GLU A 211 -19.39 19.01 -0.75
CA GLU A 211 -18.47 18.45 -1.75
C GLU A 211 -17.51 17.40 -1.15
N GLU A 212 -16.95 17.67 0.03
CA GLU A 212 -16.09 16.70 0.72
C GLU A 212 -16.85 15.47 1.18
N GLU A 213 -18.06 15.62 1.71
CA GLU A 213 -18.91 14.51 2.11
C GLU A 213 -19.29 13.65 0.90
N ARG A 214 -19.61 14.27 -0.24
CA ARG A 214 -19.86 13.53 -1.48
C ARG A 214 -18.63 12.76 -1.95
N ARG A 215 -17.45 13.37 -1.92
CA ARG A 215 -16.19 12.71 -2.28
C ARG A 215 -15.87 11.57 -1.31
N GLU A 216 -16.04 11.79 -0.01
CA GLU A 216 -15.82 10.77 1.01
C GLU A 216 -16.82 9.62 0.86
N GLU A 217 -18.08 9.88 0.51
CA GLU A 217 -19.05 8.82 0.21
C GLU A 217 -18.67 8.01 -1.03
N GLU A 218 -18.24 8.67 -2.10
CA GLU A 218 -17.77 8.01 -3.33
C GLU A 218 -16.53 7.16 -3.03
N GLU A 219 -15.57 7.69 -2.25
CA GLU A 219 -14.39 6.97 -1.80
C GLU A 219 -14.74 5.82 -0.84
N ARG A 220 -15.68 6.03 0.09
CA ARG A 220 -16.15 4.99 1.01
C ARG A 220 -16.88 3.89 0.25
N LYS A 221 -17.69 4.21 -0.75
CA LYS A 221 -18.33 3.22 -1.64
C LYS A 221 -17.28 2.47 -2.46
N ARG A 222 -16.23 3.16 -2.94
CA ARG A 222 -15.13 2.54 -3.69
C ARG A 222 -14.22 1.67 -2.80
N ASN A 223 -14.03 2.06 -1.54
CA ASN A 223 -13.18 1.39 -0.57
C ASN A 223 -13.95 0.34 0.26
N ALA A 224 -15.29 0.39 0.29
CA ALA A 224 -16.14 -0.62 0.90
C ALA A 224 -15.97 -1.94 0.14
N GLY A 225 -15.18 -2.84 0.71
CA GLY A 225 -14.85 -4.14 0.13
C GLY A 225 -13.40 -4.26 -0.36
N ARG A 226 -12.64 -3.16 -0.45
CA ARG A 226 -11.21 -3.18 -0.81
C ARG A 226 -10.36 -3.68 0.35
N GLY A 227 -10.26 -5.00 0.48
CA GLY A 227 -9.37 -5.66 1.42
C GLY A 227 -7.93 -5.75 0.92
N LEU A 228 -7.08 -6.41 1.72
CA LEU A 228 -5.69 -6.69 1.35
C LEU A 228 -5.57 -7.48 0.03
N ALA A 229 -6.56 -8.33 -0.28
CA ALA A 229 -6.63 -9.07 -1.54
C ALA A 229 -6.74 -8.14 -2.77
N ASP A 230 -7.51 -7.06 -2.69
CA ASP A 230 -7.64 -6.08 -3.78
C ASP A 230 -6.39 -5.21 -3.93
N PHE A 231 -5.67 -4.97 -2.83
CA PHE A 231 -4.35 -4.34 -2.89
C PHE A 231 -3.36 -5.23 -3.66
N TYR A 232 -3.28 -6.53 -3.35
CA TYR A 232 -2.42 -7.45 -4.09
C TYR A 232 -2.87 -7.60 -5.54
N LYS A 233 -4.17 -7.70 -5.79
CA LYS A 233 -4.73 -7.70 -7.15
C LYS A 233 -4.32 -6.43 -7.91
N GLY A 234 -4.47 -5.26 -7.32
CA GLY A 234 -4.09 -3.99 -7.93
C GLY A 234 -2.57 -3.86 -8.15
N MET A 235 -1.74 -4.45 -7.30
CA MET A 235 -0.29 -4.50 -7.50
C MET A 235 0.09 -5.44 -8.64
N LEU A 236 -0.53 -6.61 -8.72
CA LEU A 236 -0.34 -7.57 -9.81
C LEU A 236 -0.82 -6.99 -11.15
N GLU A 237 -2.03 -6.42 -11.20
CA GLU A 237 -2.56 -5.74 -12.39
C GLU A 237 -1.65 -4.61 -12.86
N ARG A 238 -1.05 -3.85 -11.94
CA ARG A 238 -0.11 -2.79 -12.29
C ARG A 238 1.18 -3.36 -12.89
N GLY A 239 1.72 -4.42 -12.27
CA GLY A 239 2.87 -5.14 -12.82
C GLY A 239 2.60 -5.77 -14.18
N GLU A 240 1.40 -6.32 -14.39
CA GLU A 240 0.95 -6.87 -15.68
C GLU A 240 0.83 -5.78 -16.73
N ARG A 241 0.24 -4.62 -16.40
CA ARG A 241 0.16 -3.46 -17.32
C ARG A 241 1.53 -2.92 -17.69
N GLU A 242 2.42 -2.78 -16.72
CA GLU A 242 3.80 -2.35 -16.96
C GLU A 242 4.55 -3.34 -17.85
N HIS A 243 4.40 -4.64 -17.57
CA HIS A 243 4.99 -5.69 -18.39
C HIS A 243 4.41 -5.72 -19.80
N ALA A 244 3.09 -5.63 -19.95
CA ALA A 244 2.42 -5.57 -21.26
C ALA A 244 2.86 -4.36 -22.07
N ALA A 245 3.02 -3.19 -21.43
CA ALA A 245 3.53 -1.99 -22.08
C ALA A 245 5.00 -2.16 -22.52
N LEU A 246 5.83 -2.78 -21.69
CA LEU A 246 7.23 -3.08 -22.05
C LEU A 246 7.32 -4.08 -23.20
N VAL A 247 6.49 -5.12 -23.19
CA VAL A 247 6.44 -6.12 -24.27
C VAL A 247 5.96 -5.48 -25.57
N ARG A 248 4.94 -4.65 -25.52
CA ARG A 248 4.46 -3.91 -26.69
C ARG A 248 5.53 -2.96 -27.24
N ALA A 249 6.19 -2.19 -26.38
CA ALA A 249 7.26 -1.29 -26.78
C ALA A 249 8.47 -2.04 -27.38
N ALA A 250 8.79 -3.21 -26.84
CA ALA A 250 9.82 -4.09 -27.38
C ALA A 250 9.41 -4.68 -28.74
N GLN A 251 8.18 -5.16 -28.91
CA GLN A 251 7.65 -5.66 -30.18
C GLN A 251 7.67 -4.58 -31.27
N GLU A 252 7.29 -3.35 -30.92
CA GLU A 252 7.36 -2.19 -31.83
C GLU A 252 8.80 -1.80 -32.18
N GLY A 253 9.78 -2.11 -31.32
CA GLY A 253 11.21 -1.89 -31.56
C GLY A 253 11.92 -3.01 -32.34
N VAL A 254 11.42 -4.24 -32.27
CA VAL A 254 11.96 -5.43 -32.97
C VAL A 254 11.46 -5.52 -34.42
N ARG A 255 10.40 -4.78 -34.80
CA ARG A 255 9.96 -4.73 -36.19
C ARG A 255 11.07 -4.15 -37.08
N PRO A 256 11.55 -4.89 -38.11
CA PRO A 256 12.70 -4.46 -38.91
C PRO A 256 12.41 -3.15 -39.66
N PRO A 257 13.42 -2.29 -39.87
CA PRO A 257 13.27 -0.97 -40.50
C PRO A 257 12.73 -1.02 -41.94
N ALA A 258 12.76 -2.19 -42.59
CA ALA A 258 12.20 -2.41 -43.93
C ALA A 258 10.67 -2.22 -44.01
N ALA A 259 9.95 -2.22 -42.88
CA ALA A 259 8.51 -1.95 -42.83
C ALA A 259 8.16 -0.51 -42.40
N ARG A 260 9.16 0.37 -42.22
CA ARG A 260 8.96 1.74 -41.70
C ARG A 260 9.05 2.83 -42.76
N ASP A 261 9.59 2.54 -43.95
CA ASP A 261 9.87 3.52 -45.01
C ASP A 261 9.22 3.19 -46.37
N GLY A 262 8.01 2.63 -46.39
CA GLY A 262 7.25 2.41 -47.64
C GLY A 262 5.75 2.37 -47.46
N SER A 263 5.02 3.19 -48.22
CA SER A 263 3.55 3.36 -48.31
C SER A 263 2.87 3.98 -47.08
N GLY A 264 2.19 5.12 -47.13
CA GLY A 264 1.40 5.70 -48.23
C GLY A 264 0.00 5.09 -48.21
N GLU A 265 -1.01 5.93 -48.00
CA GLU A 265 -2.45 5.64 -47.92
C GLU A 265 -2.90 4.35 -48.63
N GLY A 266 -3.57 3.47 -47.89
CA GLY A 266 -4.25 2.28 -48.39
C GLY A 266 -5.21 1.80 -47.31
N GLY A 267 -6.46 1.54 -47.70
CA GLY A 267 -7.61 1.43 -46.81
C GLY A 267 -7.54 0.27 -45.83
N GLN A 268 -8.32 0.43 -44.76
CA GLN A 268 -8.86 -0.67 -43.99
C GLN A 268 -9.74 -1.50 -44.93
N GLU A 269 -9.16 -2.53 -45.53
CA GLU A 269 -9.91 -3.68 -45.99
C GLU A 269 -9.87 -4.69 -44.84
N GLU A 270 -11.04 -4.87 -44.23
CA GLU A 270 -11.33 -5.98 -43.36
C GLU A 270 -11.00 -7.26 -44.13
N GLU A 271 -9.95 -7.98 -43.72
CA GLU A 271 -9.69 -9.33 -44.20
C GLU A 271 -10.84 -10.21 -43.71
N GLU A 272 -11.87 -10.33 -44.56
CA GLU A 272 -12.78 -11.47 -44.65
C GLU A 272 -11.97 -12.73 -44.99
N GLU A 273 -11.14 -13.19 -44.05
CA GLU A 273 -10.81 -14.61 -43.95
C GLU A 273 -11.84 -15.30 -43.04
N GLU A 274 -13.13 -15.02 -43.27
CA GLU A 274 -14.14 -16.01 -42.95
C GLU A 274 -13.97 -17.18 -43.92
N GLU A 275 -13.32 -18.22 -43.40
CA GLU A 275 -13.76 -19.59 -43.59
C GLU A 275 -13.65 -20.16 -45.02
N LYS A 276 -12.86 -21.22 -45.16
CA LYS A 276 -13.42 -22.42 -45.85
C LYS A 276 -14.78 -22.65 -45.21
N SER A 277 -15.85 -22.26 -45.90
CA SER A 277 -17.20 -22.07 -45.37
C SER A 277 -17.53 -23.15 -44.34
N ALA A 278 -18.09 -22.79 -43.19
CA ALA A 278 -18.61 -23.77 -42.23
C ALA A 278 -19.42 -24.89 -42.91
N ALA A 279 -20.09 -24.58 -44.04
CA ALA A 279 -20.79 -25.53 -44.90
C ALA A 279 -19.85 -26.56 -45.58
N ASP A 280 -18.71 -26.12 -46.11
CA ASP A 280 -17.74 -26.99 -46.78
C ASP A 280 -17.06 -27.94 -45.79
N ARG A 281 -16.73 -27.45 -44.59
CA ARG A 281 -16.21 -28.30 -43.51
C ARG A 281 -17.25 -29.33 -43.04
N ALA A 282 -18.53 -28.94 -42.95
CA ALA A 282 -19.61 -29.87 -42.60
C ALA A 282 -19.79 -30.96 -43.65
N ARG A 283 -19.75 -30.62 -44.95
CA ARG A 283 -19.82 -31.58 -46.05
C ARG A 283 -18.65 -32.56 -46.04
N GLU A 284 -17.43 -32.07 -45.77
CA GLU A 284 -16.24 -32.91 -45.66
C GLU A 284 -16.32 -33.87 -44.45
N ILE A 285 -16.83 -33.41 -43.30
CA ILE A 285 -17.04 -34.24 -42.12
C ILE A 285 -18.11 -35.31 -42.38
N ASN A 286 -19.21 -34.97 -43.06
CA ASN A 286 -20.25 -35.93 -43.45
C ASN A 286 -19.73 -36.96 -44.46
N ALA A 287 -18.90 -36.54 -45.42
CA ALA A 287 -18.22 -37.44 -46.35
C ALA A 287 -17.24 -38.40 -45.65
N LYS A 288 -16.66 -37.95 -44.51
CA LYS A 288 -15.79 -38.75 -43.64
C LYS A 288 -16.56 -39.59 -42.59
N GLY A 289 -17.89 -39.62 -42.64
CA GLY A 289 -18.75 -40.43 -41.77
C GLY A 289 -19.16 -39.77 -40.45
N GLY A 290 -18.98 -38.46 -40.31
CA GLY A 290 -19.59 -37.67 -39.23
C GLY A 290 -21.07 -37.37 -39.50
N ASN A 291 -21.82 -37.06 -38.45
CA ASN A 291 -23.23 -36.67 -38.55
C ASN A 291 -23.37 -35.18 -38.19
N VAL A 292 -23.11 -34.30 -39.16
CA VAL A 292 -23.32 -32.85 -39.04
C VAL A 292 -24.61 -32.48 -39.79
N LEU A 293 -25.55 -31.86 -39.08
CA LEU A 293 -26.83 -31.43 -39.65
C LEU A 293 -26.66 -30.07 -40.34
N ILE A 294 -27.01 -29.99 -41.63
CA ILE A 294 -26.94 -28.79 -42.47
C ILE A 294 -28.36 -28.47 -42.94
N ASN A 295 -28.77 -27.20 -42.88
CA ASN A 295 -30.06 -26.71 -43.38
C ASN A 295 -30.07 -26.58 -44.92
N ASP A 296 -31.25 -26.40 -45.52
CA ASP A 296 -31.43 -26.24 -46.97
C ASP A 296 -30.70 -25.02 -47.56
N GLU A 297 -30.38 -24.03 -46.72
CA GLU A 297 -29.59 -22.82 -47.06
C GLU A 297 -28.07 -23.04 -46.94
N GLY A 298 -27.62 -24.27 -46.59
CA GLY A 298 -26.21 -24.62 -46.47
C GLY A 298 -25.56 -24.28 -45.13
N GLU A 299 -26.31 -23.72 -44.18
CA GLU A 299 -25.80 -23.39 -42.85
C GLU A 299 -25.80 -24.60 -41.89
N VAL A 300 -24.78 -24.68 -41.05
CA VAL A 300 -24.66 -25.74 -40.04
C VAL A 300 -25.51 -25.43 -38.82
N VAL A 301 -26.49 -26.30 -38.54
CA VAL A 301 -27.48 -26.11 -37.47
C VAL A 301 -26.83 -26.05 -36.09
N ASP A 302 -25.78 -26.83 -35.86
CA ASP A 302 -25.01 -26.83 -34.61
C ASP A 302 -23.51 -26.81 -34.88
N LYS A 303 -22.89 -25.64 -34.69
CA LYS A 303 -21.45 -25.41 -34.89
C LYS A 303 -20.56 -26.30 -34.03
N ARG A 304 -21.10 -26.94 -32.97
CA ARG A 304 -20.34 -27.90 -32.14
C ARG A 304 -20.10 -29.23 -32.86
N GLN A 305 -20.96 -29.59 -33.81
CA GLN A 305 -20.81 -30.84 -34.58
C GLN A 305 -19.65 -30.76 -35.58
N LEU A 306 -19.22 -29.54 -35.96
CA LEU A 306 -18.00 -29.29 -36.73
C LEU A 306 -16.72 -29.56 -35.93
N LEU A 307 -16.82 -29.57 -34.59
CA LEU A 307 -15.69 -29.92 -33.74
C LEU A 307 -15.55 -31.43 -33.78
N LYS A 308 -14.41 -31.91 -34.28
CA LYS A 308 -14.04 -33.33 -34.30
C LYS A 308 -14.32 -33.93 -32.92
N GLY A 309 -15.37 -34.74 -32.81
CA GLY A 309 -15.77 -35.48 -31.62
C GLY A 309 -14.75 -36.56 -31.28
N GLY A 310 -13.58 -36.12 -30.82
CA GLY A 310 -12.49 -36.94 -30.30
C GLY A 310 -11.98 -36.24 -29.06
N LEU A 311 -12.60 -36.54 -27.93
CA LEU A 311 -12.16 -36.09 -26.63
C LEU A 311 -10.70 -36.57 -26.43
N ASN A 312 -9.71 -35.66 -26.52
CA ASN A 312 -8.31 -35.89 -26.14
C ASN A 312 -8.14 -36.06 -24.61
N VAL A 313 -9.11 -36.69 -23.95
CA VAL A 313 -8.97 -37.15 -22.58
C VAL A 313 -8.43 -38.56 -22.68
N ALA A 314 -7.11 -38.70 -22.67
CA ALA A 314 -6.48 -39.98 -22.37
C ALA A 314 -7.16 -40.54 -21.13
N ALA A 315 -7.71 -41.76 -21.20
CA ALA A 315 -8.34 -42.41 -20.07
C ALA A 315 -7.29 -42.54 -18.96
N LYS A 316 -7.34 -41.62 -17.97
CA LYS A 316 -6.53 -41.75 -16.76
C LYS A 316 -6.83 -43.12 -16.17
N LYS A 317 -5.77 -43.92 -15.95
CA LYS A 317 -5.89 -45.27 -15.39
C LYS A 317 -6.74 -45.18 -14.11
N LYS A 318 -7.77 -46.02 -13.99
CA LYS A 318 -8.65 -46.11 -12.80
C LYS A 318 -7.86 -46.20 -11.48
N ALA A 319 -6.63 -46.72 -11.53
CA ALA A 319 -5.69 -46.79 -10.41
C ALA A 319 -5.19 -45.41 -9.91
N GLU A 320 -5.02 -44.40 -10.78
CA GLU A 320 -4.62 -43.05 -10.35
C GLU A 320 -5.76 -42.31 -9.67
N VAL A 321 -6.98 -42.46 -10.18
CA VAL A 321 -8.18 -41.85 -9.58
C VAL A 321 -8.49 -42.49 -8.22
N GLN A 322 -8.26 -43.79 -8.06
CA GLN A 322 -8.37 -44.47 -6.76
C GLN A 322 -7.28 -44.02 -5.78
N ARG A 323 -6.02 -43.90 -6.24
CA ARG A 323 -4.91 -43.38 -5.40
C ARG A 323 -5.10 -41.93 -4.97
N GLU A 324 -5.70 -41.09 -5.81
CA GLU A 324 -5.96 -39.69 -5.48
C GLU A 324 -7.11 -39.55 -4.48
N LYS A 325 -8.16 -40.39 -4.60
CA LYS A 325 -9.22 -40.50 -3.59
C LYS A 325 -8.72 -41.02 -2.24
N GLU A 326 -7.84 -42.02 -2.23
CA GLU A 326 -7.21 -42.53 -1.00
C GLU A 326 -6.33 -41.46 -0.33
N ARG A 327 -5.60 -40.67 -1.13
CA ARG A 327 -4.75 -39.58 -0.61
C ARG A 327 -5.57 -38.44 0.00
N GLN A 328 -6.71 -38.09 -0.62
CA GLN A 328 -7.65 -37.10 -0.06
C GLN A 328 -8.35 -37.62 1.20
N ALA A 329 -8.71 -38.91 1.25
CA ALA A 329 -9.28 -39.53 2.45
C ALA A 329 -8.27 -39.58 3.62
N GLN A 330 -6.99 -39.84 3.34
CA GLN A 330 -5.93 -39.80 4.35
C GLN A 330 -5.65 -38.38 4.86
N ALA A 331 -5.72 -37.36 3.98
CA ALA A 331 -5.58 -35.96 4.38
C ALA A 331 -6.76 -35.49 5.27
N ALA A 332 -7.98 -35.92 4.96
CA ALA A 332 -9.16 -35.65 5.79
C ALA A 332 -9.11 -36.37 7.15
N ALA A 333 -8.59 -37.60 7.19
CA ALA A 333 -8.39 -38.33 8.44
C ALA A 333 -7.27 -37.73 9.32
N ALA A 334 -6.23 -37.15 8.70
CA ALA A 334 -5.16 -36.45 9.40
C ALA A 334 -5.64 -35.11 10.00
N SER A 335 -6.51 -34.36 9.31
CA SER A 335 -7.08 -33.12 9.87
C SER A 335 -8.08 -33.38 11.00
N ALA A 336 -8.87 -34.47 10.92
CA ALA A 336 -9.77 -34.89 11.99
C ALA A 336 -9.02 -35.31 13.27
N ARG A 337 -7.80 -35.87 13.14
CA ARG A 337 -6.96 -36.26 14.28
C ARG A 337 -6.21 -35.09 14.92
N ALA A 338 -6.03 -33.98 14.20
CA ALA A 338 -5.46 -32.74 14.72
C ALA A 338 -6.48 -31.87 15.49
N GLY A 339 -7.78 -32.13 15.31
CA GLY A 339 -8.87 -31.36 15.94
C GLY A 339 -9.29 -31.83 17.34
N ALA A 340 -8.76 -32.95 17.84
CA ALA A 340 -9.14 -33.52 19.13
C ALA A 340 -7.95 -33.60 20.10
N GLY A 341 -7.78 -32.56 20.92
CA GLY A 341 -7.16 -32.67 22.24
C GLY A 341 -5.62 -32.61 22.29
N ALA A 342 -5.06 -31.40 22.37
CA ALA A 342 -3.73 -31.18 22.93
C ALA A 342 -3.76 -29.98 23.89
N GLN A 343 -4.20 -30.22 25.12
CA GLN A 343 -3.85 -29.38 26.27
C GLN A 343 -2.35 -29.57 26.56
N PRO A 344 -1.52 -28.52 26.64
CA PRO A 344 -0.17 -28.67 27.15
C PRO A 344 -0.23 -28.69 28.68
N ARG A 345 -0.36 -29.89 29.25
CA ARG A 345 -0.01 -30.15 30.66
C ARG A 345 1.50 -30.35 30.75
N GLY A 346 2.16 -29.49 31.53
CA GLY A 346 3.40 -29.81 32.24
C GLY A 346 4.71 -29.42 31.54
N GLY A 347 5.24 -28.25 31.92
CA GLY A 347 6.61 -27.82 31.64
C GLY A 347 7.06 -26.81 32.68
N VAL A 348 7.31 -27.29 33.90
CA VAL A 348 7.87 -26.51 35.02
C VAL A 348 9.35 -26.22 34.74
N TYR A 349 9.65 -25.22 33.91
CA TYR A 349 10.97 -24.57 33.86
C TYR A 349 10.82 -23.08 33.48
N ALA A 350 11.08 -22.22 34.47
CA ALA A 350 11.37 -20.78 34.38
C ALA A 350 10.32 -19.82 33.80
N ALA A 351 9.28 -19.50 34.60
CA ALA A 351 8.34 -18.39 34.37
C ALA A 351 8.97 -16.97 34.40
N GLY A 352 10.28 -16.84 34.69
CA GLY A 352 10.97 -15.55 34.76
C GLY A 352 11.65 -15.09 33.46
N GLY A 353 12.12 -16.02 32.61
CA GLY A 353 13.02 -15.67 31.49
C GLY A 353 12.36 -14.86 30.36
N LYS A 354 11.13 -15.22 29.98
CA LYS A 354 10.40 -14.52 28.90
C LYS A 354 9.89 -13.14 29.32
N ARG A 355 9.52 -12.97 30.59
CA ARG A 355 9.11 -11.66 31.14
C ARG A 355 10.33 -10.76 31.34
N ALA A 356 11.43 -11.29 31.90
CA ALA A 356 12.69 -10.56 32.04
C ALA A 356 13.31 -10.15 30.69
N MET A 357 13.20 -10.97 29.64
CA MET A 357 13.62 -10.59 28.27
C MET A 357 12.79 -9.43 27.72
N ARG A 358 11.46 -9.47 27.90
CA ARG A 358 10.59 -8.36 27.49
C ARG A 358 10.85 -7.08 28.28
N GLU A 359 11.09 -7.18 29.58
CA GLU A 359 11.42 -6.02 30.42
C GLU A 359 12.77 -5.39 30.04
N ARG A 360 13.76 -6.20 29.64
CA ARG A 360 15.04 -5.68 29.14
C ARG A 360 14.88 -5.00 27.78
N GLN A 361 14.06 -5.57 26.90
CA GLN A 361 13.76 -4.98 25.59
C GLN A 361 12.93 -3.70 25.72
N SER A 362 11.94 -3.67 26.64
CA SER A 362 11.14 -2.47 26.89
C SER A 362 11.96 -1.35 27.51
N LYS A 363 12.85 -1.67 28.46
CA LYS A 363 13.77 -0.68 29.04
C LYS A 363 14.78 -0.12 28.04
N MET A 364 15.21 -0.91 27.05
CA MET A 364 16.08 -0.43 25.97
C MET A 364 15.34 0.58 25.09
N LEU A 365 14.10 0.28 24.71
CA LEU A 365 13.26 1.20 23.91
C LEU A 365 12.88 2.46 24.69
N GLU A 366 12.57 2.30 25.98
CA GLU A 366 12.29 3.42 26.88
C GLU A 366 13.52 4.33 27.06
N ALA A 367 14.72 3.74 27.22
CA ALA A 367 15.96 4.50 27.29
C ALA A 367 16.26 5.26 25.98
N GLN A 368 15.99 4.66 24.82
CA GLN A 368 16.14 5.33 23.52
C GLN A 368 15.15 6.50 23.36
N LEU A 369 13.90 6.32 23.80
CA LEU A 369 12.89 7.38 23.79
C LEU A 369 13.22 8.50 24.78
N GLU A 370 13.71 8.15 25.97
CA GLU A 370 14.18 9.15 26.93
C GLU A 370 15.39 9.92 26.42
N GLU A 371 16.32 9.26 25.74
CA GLU A 371 17.50 9.90 25.17
C GLU A 371 17.11 10.86 24.04
N SER A 372 16.20 10.47 23.15
CA SER A 372 15.70 11.38 22.10
C SER A 372 14.92 12.56 22.68
N LEU A 373 14.12 12.35 23.73
CA LEU A 373 13.43 13.42 24.45
C LEU A 373 14.38 14.34 25.23
N LYS A 374 15.48 13.80 25.79
CA LYS A 374 16.52 14.61 26.45
C LYS A 374 17.31 15.43 25.43
N ARG A 375 17.69 14.85 24.28
CA ARG A 375 18.35 15.56 23.18
C ARG A 375 17.48 16.68 22.62
N SER A 376 16.20 16.41 22.36
CA SER A 376 15.28 17.45 21.84
C SER A 376 15.04 18.58 22.84
N ARG A 377 14.99 18.29 24.15
CA ARG A 377 14.94 19.33 25.20
C ARG A 377 16.21 20.16 25.24
N GLN A 378 17.38 19.52 25.17
CA GLN A 378 18.67 20.22 25.15
C GLN A 378 18.80 21.11 23.91
N GLU A 379 18.42 20.60 22.73
CA GLU A 379 18.40 21.39 21.49
C GLU A 379 17.46 22.59 21.61
N ALA A 380 16.25 22.40 22.16
CA ALA A 380 15.31 23.49 22.38
C ALA A 380 15.83 24.54 23.39
N GLU A 381 16.51 24.10 24.46
CA GLU A 381 17.15 24.99 25.43
C GLU A 381 18.32 25.76 24.82
N GLU A 382 19.14 25.12 23.99
CA GLU A 382 20.22 25.77 23.25
C GLU A 382 19.70 26.77 22.21
N GLU A 383 18.64 26.42 21.48
CA GLU A 383 17.96 27.33 20.56
C GLU A 383 17.36 28.52 21.30
N ALA A 384 16.69 28.29 22.42
CA ALA A 384 16.18 29.36 23.27
C ALA A 384 17.31 30.25 23.80
N ALA A 385 18.45 29.68 24.21
CA ALA A 385 19.62 30.42 24.64
C ALA A 385 20.23 31.24 23.48
N LYS A 386 20.32 30.68 22.27
CA LYS A 386 20.77 31.39 21.05
C LYS A 386 19.84 32.56 20.71
N VAL A 387 18.52 32.35 20.78
CA VAL A 387 17.52 33.41 20.56
C VAL A 387 17.64 34.50 21.64
N GLN A 388 17.87 34.14 22.90
CA GLN A 388 18.09 35.10 23.97
C GLN A 388 19.40 35.88 23.82
N LEU A 389 20.49 35.24 23.38
CA LEU A 389 21.74 35.94 23.09
C LEU A 389 21.57 36.87 21.88
N ALA A 390 20.87 36.41 20.84
CA ALA A 390 20.55 37.23 19.68
C ALA A 390 19.68 38.44 20.08
N SER A 391 18.67 38.26 20.93
CA SER A 391 17.84 39.37 21.42
C SER A 391 18.62 40.33 22.32
N LYS A 392 19.51 39.84 23.19
CA LYS A 392 20.40 40.67 24.01
C LYS A 392 21.45 41.43 23.19
N SER A 393 21.90 40.89 22.05
CA SER A 393 22.87 41.55 21.18
C SER A 393 22.26 42.61 20.25
N ARG A 394 20.94 42.55 20.03
CA ARG A 394 20.21 43.53 19.22
C ARG A 394 19.85 44.73 20.08
N LYS A 395 20.32 45.92 19.66
CA LYS A 395 19.94 47.20 20.28
C LYS A 395 18.43 47.35 20.23
N THR A 396 17.81 47.63 21.37
CA THR A 396 16.38 47.84 21.45
C THR A 396 15.99 49.16 20.78
N GLU A 397 14.75 49.27 20.30
CA GLU A 397 14.26 50.51 19.68
C GLU A 397 14.35 51.72 20.63
N ALA A 398 14.22 51.49 21.94
CA ALA A 398 14.39 52.50 22.99
C ALA A 398 15.86 52.98 23.13
N GLU A 399 16.84 52.09 22.95
CA GLU A 399 18.25 52.49 22.91
C GLU A 399 18.56 53.29 21.63
N ILE A 400 17.92 52.94 20.51
CA ILE A 400 18.08 53.66 19.25
C ILE A 400 17.44 55.06 19.34
N SER A 401 16.24 55.18 19.93
CA SER A 401 15.56 56.47 20.11
C SER A 401 16.33 57.37 21.09
N SER A 402 16.75 56.84 22.23
CA SER A 402 17.54 57.60 23.20
C SER A 402 18.91 58.02 22.64
N ALA A 403 19.58 57.19 21.82
CA ALA A 403 20.80 57.57 21.13
C ALA A 403 20.56 58.69 20.10
N ARG A 404 19.44 58.64 19.37
CA ARG A 404 19.02 59.70 18.43
C ARG A 404 18.70 61.00 19.17
N GLU A 405 18.00 60.94 20.30
CA GLU A 405 17.70 62.11 21.13
C GLU A 405 18.97 62.77 21.67
N ARG A 406 19.92 61.98 22.20
CA ARG A 406 21.23 62.49 22.65
C ARG A 406 22.04 63.09 21.51
N TYR A 407 21.95 62.53 20.30
CA TYR A 407 22.60 63.09 19.12
C TYR A 407 21.97 64.43 18.71
N LEU A 408 20.64 64.52 18.67
CA LEU A 408 19.93 65.75 18.37
C LEU A 408 20.16 66.83 19.43
N ALA A 409 20.21 66.46 20.71
CA ALA A 409 20.55 67.37 21.80
C ALA A 409 21.97 67.92 21.66
N ARG A 410 22.97 67.06 21.38
CA ARG A 410 24.35 67.50 21.11
C ARG A 410 24.43 68.42 19.89
N LYS A 411 23.67 68.12 18.84
CA LYS A 411 23.63 68.96 17.64
C LYS A 411 23.01 70.33 17.91
N ARG A 412 21.88 70.38 18.63
CA ARG A 412 21.23 71.63 19.05
C ARG A 412 22.15 72.46 19.94
N ALA A 413 22.77 71.85 20.94
CA ALA A 413 23.73 72.53 21.81
C ALA A 413 24.95 73.07 21.04
N ALA A 414 25.45 72.33 20.05
CA ALA A 414 26.54 72.80 19.19
C ALA A 414 26.12 73.96 18.27
N GLU A 415 24.88 73.96 17.78
CA GLU A 415 24.34 75.09 17.00
C GLU A 415 24.08 76.32 17.88
N GLU A 416 23.60 76.13 19.11
CA GLU A 416 23.45 77.21 20.10
C GLU A 416 24.80 77.79 20.53
N ALA A 417 25.82 76.95 20.77
CA ALA A 417 27.18 77.42 21.06
C ALA A 417 27.77 78.22 19.88
N LYS A 418 27.55 77.76 18.64
CA LYS A 418 27.93 78.52 17.43
C LYS A 418 27.19 79.85 17.30
N LYS A 419 25.92 79.91 17.69
CA LYS A 419 25.13 81.15 17.71
C LYS A 419 25.54 82.09 18.83
N ASN A 420 25.95 81.55 19.97
CA ASN A 420 26.43 82.32 21.13
C ASN A 420 27.90 82.74 20.99
N GLY A 421 28.55 82.49 19.85
CA GLY A 421 29.90 82.99 19.54
C GLY A 421 31.02 82.29 20.30
N GLU A 422 30.71 81.23 21.03
CA GLU A 422 31.68 80.45 21.79
C GLU A 422 32.13 79.26 20.92
N VAL A 423 33.06 79.56 20.01
CA VAL A 423 33.84 78.52 19.33
C VAL A 423 35.04 78.22 20.25
N PRO A 424 35.46 76.94 20.43
CA PRO A 424 36.68 76.63 21.18
C PRO A 424 37.92 77.34 20.64
#